data_AF-A0A7S0B4Y2-F1
#
_entry.id   AF-A0A7S0B4Y2-F1
#
_cell.length_a   1.000
_cell.length_b   1.000
_cell.length_c   1.000
_cell.angle_alpha   90.00
_cell.angle_beta   90.00
_cell.angle_gamma   90.00
#
_symmetry.space_group_name_H-M   'P 1'
#
loop_
_entity.id
_entity.type
_entity.pdbx_description
1 polymer ?
#
loop_
_entity_poly.entity_id
_entity_poly.type
_entity_poly.pdbx_seq_one_letter_code
_entity_poly.pdbx_strand_id
1 'polypeptide(L)'
;HSLGLGICCAVPAYRCTPSPATMLDEVTVNRLIAGPAVLGLLWSAKEWISVSKVKIDGHPDLLAKQDSQAAQSAQGIVSEMTKIAKTIQEGAMSFLFAEYTYMAVYIVLFSLILFIFTGAATTIAFVVGAVTSILCGWIGMRIAVYTNVRTTHQCWRDLKSGFEVAIQGGCVMGLSLVSIGVLALFLLILAFKKLFEFDSPEVMYEAIAGYGLGGSSIALFGRVGGGIYTKAADVGADLSGKNDYGLD
;
A
#
# COMPACT_ATOMS: atom_id res chain seq x y z
N HIS A 1 49.47 1.67 41.74
CA HIS A 1 49.37 3.04 41.22
C HIS A 1 48.26 3.02 40.18
N SER A 2 47.10 3.49 40.60
CA SER A 2 45.78 3.12 40.07
C SER A 2 45.18 4.34 39.37
N LEU A 3 44.63 4.15 38.17
CA LEU A 3 43.61 5.01 37.55
C LEU A 3 43.11 4.33 36.26
N GLY A 4 42.18 3.38 36.43
CA GLY A 4 41.35 2.86 35.36
C GLY A 4 39.90 3.14 35.75
N LEU A 5 39.24 4.04 35.01
CA LEU A 5 37.84 4.41 35.20
C LEU A 5 36.94 3.17 35.02
N GLY A 6 36.45 2.62 36.13
CA GLY A 6 35.24 1.81 36.17
C GLY A 6 34.05 2.73 36.33
N ILE A 7 33.31 2.99 35.26
CA ILE A 7 31.95 3.54 35.35
C ILE A 7 31.00 2.33 35.35
N CYS A 8 30.69 1.87 36.55
CA CYS A 8 29.48 1.10 36.82
C CYS A 8 28.26 1.94 36.41
N CYS A 9 27.64 1.64 35.27
CA CYS A 9 26.25 2.02 35.05
C CYS A 9 25.38 0.91 35.63
N ALA A 10 24.93 1.12 36.87
CA ALA A 10 23.93 0.33 37.54
C ALA A 10 22.65 0.30 36.70
N VAL A 11 22.26 -0.88 36.22
CA VAL A 11 20.89 -1.16 35.75
C VAL A 11 20.06 -1.44 37.00
N PRO A 12 19.10 -0.59 37.41
CA PRO A 12 18.24 -0.92 38.53
C PRO A 12 17.26 -2.00 38.07
N ALA A 13 17.30 -3.13 38.77
CA ALA A 13 16.31 -4.19 38.70
C ALA A 13 14.91 -3.60 38.90
N TYR A 14 14.07 -3.62 37.84
CA TYR A 14 12.65 -3.37 37.98
C TYR A 14 12.02 -4.55 38.72
N ARG A 15 11.86 -4.38 40.04
CA ARG A 15 10.89 -5.15 40.82
C ARG A 15 9.50 -4.81 40.29
N CYS A 16 8.79 -5.81 39.79
CA CYS A 16 7.35 -5.74 39.57
C CYS A 16 6.65 -5.47 40.91
N THR A 17 6.24 -4.23 41.13
CA THR A 17 5.14 -3.89 42.05
C THR A 17 3.81 -4.09 41.32
N PRO A 18 2.74 -4.54 41.98
CA PRO A 18 1.46 -4.77 41.33
C PRO A 18 0.69 -3.45 41.15
N SER A 19 0.37 -3.13 39.88
CA SER A 19 -0.72 -2.24 39.40
C SER A 19 -0.73 -0.76 39.83
N PRO A 20 -0.97 0.14 38.86
CA PRO A 20 -2.23 0.87 38.86
C PRO A 20 -3.09 0.37 37.69
N ALA A 21 -4.38 0.24 37.94
CA ALA A 21 -5.37 -0.25 36.99
C ALA A 21 -5.11 0.30 35.58
N THR A 22 -5.11 -0.59 34.58
CA THR A 22 -5.41 -0.21 33.21
C THR A 22 -6.70 0.61 33.24
N MET A 23 -6.59 1.93 33.04
CA MET A 23 -7.73 2.86 33.10
C MET A 23 -8.81 2.55 32.03
N LEU A 24 -8.49 1.68 31.07
CA LEU A 24 -9.40 1.21 30.03
C LEU A 24 -9.37 -0.32 30.00
N ASP A 25 -10.58 -0.90 30.00
CA ASP A 25 -10.80 -2.34 29.84
C ASP A 25 -10.17 -2.88 28.54
N GLU A 26 -9.72 -4.14 28.51
CA GLU A 26 -9.05 -4.75 27.35
C GLU A 26 -9.95 -4.73 26.10
N VAL A 27 -11.27 -4.83 26.32
CA VAL A 27 -12.29 -4.68 25.28
C VAL A 27 -12.30 -3.27 24.70
N THR A 28 -12.08 -2.25 25.54
CA THR A 28 -12.03 -0.84 25.11
C THR A 28 -10.79 -0.57 24.28
N VAL A 29 -9.65 -1.15 24.63
CA VAL A 29 -8.41 -1.05 23.83
C VAL A 29 -8.58 -1.71 22.46
N ASN A 30 -9.14 -2.92 22.43
CA ASN A 30 -9.40 -3.64 21.17
C ASN A 30 -10.34 -2.85 20.24
N ARG A 31 -11.38 -2.22 20.80
CA ARG A 31 -12.30 -1.34 20.05
C ARG A 31 -11.63 -0.05 19.58
N LEU A 32 -10.74 0.53 20.38
CA LEU A 32 -10.02 1.75 20.02
C LEU A 32 -9.03 1.54 18.87
N ILE A 33 -8.45 0.34 18.74
CA ILE A 33 -7.54 -0.01 17.64
C ILE A 33 -8.32 -0.38 16.38
N ALA A 34 -9.32 -1.26 16.49
CA ALA A 34 -10.07 -1.75 15.34
C ALA A 34 -11.05 -0.69 14.78
N GLY A 35 -11.61 0.17 15.63
CA GLY A 35 -12.61 1.17 15.25
C GLY A 35 -12.13 2.12 14.15
N PRO A 36 -11.03 2.86 14.34
CA PRO A 36 -10.48 3.76 13.32
C PRO A 36 -10.10 3.05 12.02
N ALA A 37 -9.57 1.82 12.10
CA ALA A 37 -9.20 1.07 10.90
C ALA A 37 -10.43 0.64 10.08
N VAL A 38 -11.51 0.21 10.74
CA VAL A 38 -12.78 -0.09 10.05
C VAL A 38 -13.39 1.18 9.47
N LEU A 39 -13.40 2.29 10.22
CA LEU A 39 -13.87 3.59 9.72
C LEU A 39 -13.06 4.05 8.50
N GLY A 40 -11.73 3.86 8.52
CA GLY A 40 -10.85 4.16 7.38
C GLY A 40 -11.18 3.33 6.15
N LEU A 41 -11.46 2.03 6.31
CA LEU A 41 -11.93 1.18 5.21
C LEU A 41 -13.29 1.62 4.67
N LEU A 42 -14.25 1.95 5.53
CA LEU A 42 -15.57 2.41 5.13
C LEU A 42 -15.49 3.74 4.38
N TRP A 43 -14.65 4.67 4.84
CA TRP A 43 -14.41 5.94 4.16
C TRP A 43 -13.75 5.71 2.80
N SER A 44 -12.72 4.87 2.75
CA SER A 44 -12.06 4.50 1.48
C SER A 44 -13.04 3.88 0.49
N ALA A 45 -13.93 2.98 0.94
CA ALA A 45 -14.97 2.39 0.09
C ALA A 45 -15.98 3.44 -0.43
N LYS A 46 -16.37 4.40 0.42
CA LYS A 46 -17.25 5.51 0.01
C LYS A 46 -16.60 6.39 -1.06
N GLU A 47 -15.33 6.76 -0.86
CA GLU A 47 -14.57 7.55 -1.83
C GLU A 47 -14.36 6.78 -3.14
N TRP A 48 -14.11 5.47 -3.06
CA TRP A 48 -14.03 4.62 -4.25
C TRP A 48 -15.36 4.59 -5.02
N ILE A 49 -16.49 4.48 -4.32
CA ILE A 49 -17.82 4.57 -4.95
C ILE A 49 -17.99 5.94 -5.63
N SER A 50 -17.56 7.02 -4.98
CA SER A 50 -17.59 8.37 -5.57
C SER A 50 -16.80 8.44 -6.88
N VAL A 51 -15.57 7.94 -6.90
CA VAL A 51 -14.73 7.89 -8.10
C VAL A 51 -15.34 6.98 -9.18
N SER A 52 -15.92 5.84 -8.79
CA SER A 52 -16.53 4.90 -9.74
C SER A 52 -17.78 5.45 -10.46
N LYS A 53 -18.45 6.46 -9.87
CA LYS A 53 -19.59 7.14 -10.50
C LYS A 53 -19.18 8.00 -11.70
N VAL A 54 -17.90 8.35 -11.81
CA VAL A 54 -17.37 9.05 -12.98
C VAL A 54 -17.36 8.07 -14.16
N LYS A 55 -18.34 8.25 -15.05
CA LYS A 55 -18.42 7.53 -16.33
C LYS A 55 -17.57 8.24 -17.37
N ILE A 56 -16.90 7.44 -18.19
CA ILE A 56 -16.07 7.90 -19.29
C ILE A 56 -16.98 7.97 -20.52
N ASP A 57 -17.77 9.04 -20.62
CA ASP A 57 -18.79 9.24 -21.65
C ASP A 57 -18.51 10.46 -22.54
N GLY A 58 -17.39 11.15 -22.29
CA GLY A 58 -17.00 12.35 -23.04
C GLY A 58 -17.81 13.61 -22.73
N HIS A 59 -18.54 13.65 -21.60
CA HIS A 59 -19.37 14.79 -21.18
C HIS A 59 -20.43 15.18 -22.24
N PRO A 60 -21.54 14.43 -22.36
CA PRO A 60 -22.57 14.68 -23.38
C PRO A 60 -23.14 16.11 -23.33
N ASP A 61 -23.13 16.76 -22.16
CA ASP A 61 -23.56 18.15 -21.99
C ASP A 61 -22.69 19.18 -22.73
N LEU A 62 -21.39 18.89 -22.88
CA LEU A 62 -20.47 19.72 -23.67
C LEU A 62 -20.60 19.41 -25.17
N LEU A 63 -20.83 18.14 -25.51
CA LEU A 63 -21.01 17.68 -26.89
C LEU A 63 -22.32 18.16 -27.50
N ALA A 64 -23.38 18.28 -26.70
CA ALA A 64 -24.67 18.81 -27.14
C ALA A 64 -24.64 20.28 -27.57
N LYS A 65 -23.58 21.03 -27.19
CA LYS A 65 -23.39 22.44 -27.57
C LYS A 65 -22.51 22.60 -28.82
N GLN A 66 -21.92 21.53 -29.34
CA GLN A 66 -21.00 21.55 -30.47
C GLN A 66 -21.62 20.88 -31.71
N ASP A 67 -21.12 21.23 -32.90
CA ASP A 67 -21.58 20.68 -34.17
C ASP A 67 -21.44 19.14 -34.23
N SER A 68 -22.26 18.48 -35.06
CA SER A 68 -22.29 17.01 -35.20
C SER A 68 -20.92 16.38 -35.52
N GLN A 69 -20.01 17.11 -36.18
CA GLN A 69 -18.63 16.68 -36.43
C GLN A 69 -17.75 16.71 -35.17
N ALA A 70 -17.94 17.68 -34.28
CA ALA A 70 -17.20 17.77 -33.01
C ALA A 70 -17.63 16.66 -32.03
N ALA A 71 -18.91 16.28 -32.04
CA ALA A 71 -19.41 15.14 -31.27
C ALA A 71 -18.80 13.80 -31.73
N GLN A 72 -18.65 13.58 -33.04
CA GLN A 72 -17.95 12.39 -33.56
C GLN A 72 -16.45 12.38 -33.22
N SER A 73 -15.78 13.53 -33.30
CA SER A 73 -14.38 13.69 -32.89
C SER A 73 -14.17 13.34 -31.40
N ALA A 74 -15.03 13.85 -30.53
CA ALA A 74 -15.03 13.57 -29.10
C ALA A 74 -15.21 12.08 -28.78
N GLN A 75 -16.14 11.40 -29.45
CA GLN A 75 -16.35 9.97 -29.26
C GLN A 75 -15.08 9.17 -29.63
N GLY A 76 -14.39 9.57 -30.70
CA GLY A 76 -13.10 9.01 -31.09
C GLY A 76 -12.02 9.18 -30.01
N ILE A 77 -11.89 10.39 -29.45
CA ILE A 77 -10.93 10.68 -28.37
C ILE A 77 -11.21 9.81 -27.13
N VAL A 78 -12.47 9.67 -26.73
CA VAL A 78 -12.86 8.83 -25.58
C VAL A 78 -12.49 7.36 -25.81
N SER A 79 -12.67 6.87 -27.04
CA SER A 79 -12.30 5.50 -27.41
C SER A 79 -10.79 5.26 -27.34
N GLU A 80 -9.98 6.19 -27.86
CA GLU A 80 -8.52 6.11 -27.79
C GLU A 80 -8.01 6.26 -26.35
N MET A 81 -8.59 7.17 -25.57
CA MET A 81 -8.26 7.31 -24.14
C MET A 81 -8.51 6.00 -23.37
N THR A 82 -9.62 5.32 -23.65
CA THR A 82 -9.94 4.03 -23.03
C THR A 82 -8.96 2.93 -23.45
N LYS A 83 -8.54 2.94 -24.71
CA LYS A 83 -7.54 2.02 -25.25
C LYS A 83 -6.18 2.23 -24.58
N ILE A 84 -5.71 3.47 -24.46
CA ILE A 84 -4.46 3.81 -23.76
C ILE A 84 -4.53 3.36 -22.29
N ALA A 85 -5.63 3.66 -21.60
CA ALA A 85 -5.82 3.25 -20.22
C ALA A 85 -5.75 1.72 -20.04
N LYS A 86 -6.35 0.97 -20.97
CA LYS A 86 -6.28 -0.50 -20.98
C LYS A 86 -4.85 -1.00 -21.20
N THR A 87 -4.10 -0.42 -22.14
CA THR A 87 -2.69 -0.77 -22.37
C THR A 87 -1.83 -0.51 -21.11
N ILE A 88 -2.03 0.62 -20.43
CA ILE A 88 -1.34 0.93 -19.18
C ILE A 88 -1.70 -0.09 -18.10
N GLN A 89 -2.98 -0.44 -17.98
CA GLN A 89 -3.45 -1.44 -17.01
C GLN A 89 -2.84 -2.81 -17.26
N GLU A 90 -2.82 -3.28 -18.50
CA GLU A 90 -2.23 -4.56 -18.86
C GLU A 90 -0.71 -4.57 -18.60
N GLY A 91 0.01 -3.51 -18.98
CA GLY A 91 1.44 -3.38 -18.72
C GLY A 91 1.78 -3.35 -17.22
N ALA A 92 1.04 -2.56 -16.44
CA ALA A 92 1.21 -2.45 -15.00
C ALA A 92 0.94 -3.80 -14.29
N MET A 93 -0.11 -4.51 -14.69
CA MET A 93 -0.43 -5.83 -14.13
C MET A 93 0.60 -6.88 -14.52
N SER A 94 1.11 -6.87 -15.75
CA SER A 94 2.16 -7.79 -16.20
C SER A 94 3.47 -7.58 -15.44
N PHE A 95 3.86 -6.32 -15.23
CA PHE A 95 5.04 -5.96 -14.45
C PHE A 95 4.92 -6.45 -13.00
N LEU A 96 3.79 -6.16 -12.33
CA LEU A 96 3.54 -6.62 -10.96
C LEU A 96 3.60 -8.15 -10.84
N PHE A 97 3.05 -8.87 -11.80
CA PHE A 97 3.04 -10.33 -11.75
C PHE A 97 4.45 -10.91 -11.84
N ALA A 98 5.30 -10.33 -12.70
CA ALA A 98 6.71 -10.69 -12.81
C ALA A 98 7.45 -10.37 -11.50
N GLU A 99 7.31 -9.15 -10.97
CA GLU A 99 7.96 -8.72 -9.72
C GLU A 99 7.55 -9.62 -8.54
N TYR A 100 6.25 -9.91 -8.39
CA TYR A 100 5.74 -10.77 -7.33
C TYR A 100 6.20 -12.22 -7.44
N THR A 101 6.48 -12.72 -8.66
CA THR A 101 7.04 -14.06 -8.85
C THR A 101 8.45 -14.15 -8.23
N TYR A 102 9.30 -13.15 -8.45
CA TYR A 102 10.62 -13.09 -7.83
C TYR A 102 10.53 -12.89 -6.31
N MET A 103 9.61 -12.05 -5.85
CA MET A 103 9.40 -11.82 -4.43
C MET A 103 8.88 -13.07 -3.71
N ALA A 104 8.07 -13.90 -4.36
CA ALA A 104 7.61 -15.16 -3.79
C ALA A 104 8.78 -16.11 -3.51
N VAL A 105 9.75 -16.20 -4.43
CA VAL A 105 10.98 -16.99 -4.22
C VAL A 105 11.78 -16.44 -3.03
N TYR A 106 11.93 -15.12 -2.94
CA TYR A 106 12.58 -14.48 -1.79
C TYR A 106 11.89 -14.80 -0.46
N ILE A 107 10.54 -14.71 -0.41
CA ILE A 107 9.76 -15.01 0.79
C ILE A 107 10.03 -16.44 1.26
N VAL A 108 10.00 -17.42 0.35
CA VAL A 108 10.23 -18.82 0.70
C VAL A 108 11.64 -19.04 1.24
N LEU A 109 12.66 -18.55 0.54
CA LEU A 109 14.06 -18.72 0.95
C LEU A 109 14.35 -18.04 2.30
N PHE A 110 13.87 -16.80 2.47
CA PHE A 110 14.10 -16.05 3.70
C PHE A 110 13.29 -16.63 4.87
N SER A 111 12.10 -17.17 4.62
CA SER A 111 11.31 -17.88 5.64
C SER A 111 12.02 -19.14 6.14
N LEU A 112 12.69 -19.89 5.26
CA LEU A 112 13.47 -21.07 5.67
C LEU A 112 14.64 -20.68 6.59
N ILE A 113 15.31 -19.57 6.28
CA ILE A 113 16.38 -19.03 7.13
C ILE A 113 15.81 -18.64 8.49
N LEU A 114 14.74 -17.84 8.54
CA LEU A 114 14.12 -17.43 9.81
C LEU A 114 13.62 -18.61 10.64
N PHE A 115 13.13 -19.66 9.99
CA PHE A 115 12.67 -20.87 10.67
C PHE A 115 13.81 -21.57 11.43
N ILE A 116 15.00 -21.64 10.82
CA ILE A 116 16.18 -22.29 11.44
C ILE A 116 16.76 -21.43 12.57
N PHE A 117 16.83 -20.11 12.39
CA PHE A 117 17.53 -19.22 13.33
C PHE A 117 16.66 -18.67 14.46
N THR A 118 15.38 -18.41 14.21
CA THR A 118 14.50 -17.70 15.16
C THR A 118 13.28 -18.54 15.56
N GLY A 119 12.82 -19.43 14.68
CA GLY A 119 11.73 -20.36 14.96
C GLY A 119 10.42 -20.06 14.23
N ALA A 120 9.42 -20.88 14.50
CA ALA A 120 8.17 -20.91 13.74
C ALA A 120 7.32 -19.63 13.91
N ALA A 121 7.23 -19.08 15.12
CA ALA A 121 6.39 -17.93 15.42
C ALA A 121 6.80 -16.68 14.62
N THR A 122 8.08 -16.32 14.63
CA THR A 122 8.61 -15.18 13.86
C THR A 122 8.49 -15.39 12.35
N THR A 123 8.66 -16.63 11.88
CA THR A 123 8.51 -16.98 10.47
C THR A 123 7.07 -16.80 9.99
N ILE A 124 6.08 -17.21 10.80
CA ILE A 124 4.66 -16.99 10.48
C ILE A 124 4.36 -15.49 10.43
N ALA A 125 4.84 -14.71 11.40
CA ALA A 125 4.67 -13.26 11.41
C ALA A 125 5.29 -12.61 10.17
N PHE A 126 6.48 -13.04 9.76
CA PHE A 126 7.16 -12.60 8.54
C PHE A 126 6.32 -12.87 7.29
N VAL A 127 5.83 -14.09 7.11
CA VAL A 127 5.01 -14.46 5.94
C VAL A 127 3.72 -13.65 5.89
N VAL A 128 3.04 -13.47 7.02
CA VAL A 128 1.82 -12.66 7.10
C VAL A 128 2.11 -11.20 6.72
N GLY A 129 3.21 -10.63 7.20
CA GLY A 129 3.64 -9.28 6.85
C GLY A 129 3.99 -9.13 5.37
N ALA A 130 4.69 -10.12 4.80
CA ALA A 130 5.05 -10.15 3.39
C ALA A 130 3.81 -10.22 2.48
N VAL A 131 2.87 -11.13 2.77
CA VAL A 131 1.62 -11.27 2.01
C VAL A 131 0.77 -10.01 2.13
N THR A 132 0.68 -9.41 3.31
CA THR A 132 -0.07 -8.16 3.52
C THR A 132 0.52 -7.02 2.68
N SER A 133 1.85 -6.93 2.60
CA SER A 133 2.54 -5.91 1.80
C SER A 133 2.32 -6.11 0.29
N ILE A 134 2.34 -7.36 -0.20
CA ILE A 134 1.98 -7.69 -1.60
C ILE A 134 0.52 -7.29 -1.91
N LEU A 135 -0.42 -7.65 -1.03
CA LEU A 135 -1.83 -7.31 -1.20
C LEU A 135 -2.04 -5.78 -1.25
N CYS A 136 -1.39 -5.04 -0.36
CA CYS A 136 -1.41 -3.58 -0.34
C CYS A 136 -0.88 -2.99 -1.66
N GLY A 137 0.23 -3.49 -2.19
CA GLY A 137 0.79 -3.05 -3.47
C GLY A 137 -0.16 -3.30 -4.65
N TRP A 138 -0.79 -4.48 -4.69
CA TRP A 138 -1.71 -4.86 -5.74
C TRP A 138 -3.00 -4.02 -5.74
N ILE A 139 -3.59 -3.80 -4.56
CA ILE A 139 -4.78 -2.96 -4.39
C ILE A 139 -4.45 -1.52 -4.80
N GLY A 140 -3.31 -0.99 -4.32
CA GLY A 140 -2.87 0.37 -4.63
C GLY A 140 -2.70 0.60 -6.13
N MET A 141 -2.03 -0.32 -6.83
CA MET A 141 -1.83 -0.17 -8.28
C MET A 141 -3.15 -0.23 -9.07
N ARG A 142 -4.08 -1.12 -8.68
CA ARG A 142 -5.41 -1.18 -9.31
C ARG A 142 -6.19 0.11 -9.15
N ILE A 143 -6.16 0.71 -7.96
CA ILE A 143 -6.82 1.98 -7.70
C ILE A 143 -6.20 3.09 -8.55
N ALA A 144 -4.86 3.18 -8.55
CA ALA A 144 -4.14 4.23 -9.28
C ALA A 144 -4.42 4.20 -10.79
N VAL A 145 -4.31 3.04 -11.44
CA VAL A 145 -4.58 2.93 -12.88
C VAL A 145 -6.05 3.25 -13.20
N TYR A 146 -6.98 2.82 -12.34
CA TYR A 146 -8.40 3.10 -12.50
C TYR A 146 -8.74 4.59 -12.33
N THR A 147 -8.05 5.30 -11.44
CA THR A 147 -8.28 6.73 -11.19
C THR A 147 -7.65 7.61 -12.26
N ASN A 148 -6.49 7.24 -12.81
CA ASN A 148 -5.74 8.08 -13.75
C ASN A 148 -6.55 8.51 -14.97
N VAL A 149 -7.24 7.57 -15.62
CA VAL A 149 -8.08 7.87 -16.80
C VAL A 149 -9.28 8.75 -16.45
N ARG A 150 -9.86 8.61 -15.25
CA ARG A 150 -10.99 9.42 -14.78
C ARG A 150 -10.58 10.84 -14.46
N THR A 151 -9.39 11.01 -13.88
CA THR A 151 -8.78 12.31 -13.66
C THR A 151 -8.59 13.04 -14.99
N THR A 152 -8.00 12.39 -15.99
CA THR A 152 -7.84 12.98 -17.34
C THR A 152 -9.18 13.36 -17.97
N HIS A 153 -10.18 12.48 -17.88
CA HIS A 153 -11.53 12.76 -18.38
C HIS A 153 -12.20 13.96 -17.69
N GLN A 154 -12.00 14.14 -16.38
CA GLN A 154 -12.56 15.29 -15.65
C GLN A 154 -11.79 16.59 -15.89
N CYS A 155 -10.48 16.52 -16.12
CA CYS A 155 -9.68 17.67 -16.52
C CYS A 155 -10.12 18.29 -17.86
N TRP A 156 -10.77 17.50 -18.72
CA TRP A 156 -11.37 18.04 -19.96
C TRP A 156 -12.50 19.04 -19.66
N ARG A 157 -13.25 18.86 -18.56
CA ARG A 157 -14.28 19.81 -18.15
C ARG A 157 -13.66 20.97 -17.39
N ASP A 158 -13.01 20.68 -16.26
CA ASP A 158 -12.39 21.69 -15.40
C ASP A 158 -11.20 21.12 -14.64
N LEU A 159 -10.17 21.95 -14.43
CA LEU A 159 -9.02 21.58 -13.59
C LEU A 159 -9.43 21.21 -12.15
N LYS A 160 -10.39 21.94 -11.57
CA LYS A 160 -10.87 21.69 -10.20
C LYS A 160 -11.52 20.31 -10.09
N SER A 161 -12.37 19.95 -11.05
CA SER A 161 -13.06 18.65 -11.09
C SER A 161 -12.06 17.49 -11.23
N GLY A 162 -11.04 17.64 -12.07
CA GLY A 162 -9.97 16.65 -12.21
C GLY A 162 -9.14 16.50 -10.94
N PHE A 163 -8.76 17.62 -10.31
CA PHE A 163 -7.99 17.61 -9.06
C PHE A 163 -8.76 16.93 -7.91
N GLU A 164 -10.07 17.18 -7.79
CA GLU A 164 -10.92 16.51 -6.79
C GLU A 164 -10.88 14.97 -6.96
N VAL A 165 -11.00 14.47 -8.20
CA VAL A 165 -10.92 13.02 -8.47
C VAL A 165 -9.53 12.45 -8.18
N ALA A 166 -8.47 13.19 -8.48
CA ALA A 166 -7.10 12.78 -8.17
C ALA A 166 -6.86 12.65 -6.65
N ILE A 167 -7.32 13.63 -5.87
CA ILE A 167 -7.23 13.61 -4.40
C ILE A 167 -8.08 12.46 -3.84
N GLN A 168 -9.30 12.27 -4.33
CA GLN A 168 -10.14 11.14 -3.91
C GLN A 168 -9.46 9.80 -4.17
N GLY A 169 -8.88 9.60 -5.36
CA GLY A 169 -8.09 8.40 -5.68
C GLY A 169 -6.91 8.17 -4.73
N GLY A 170 -6.17 9.23 -4.41
CA GLY A 170 -5.08 9.20 -3.43
C GLY A 170 -5.55 8.86 -2.02
N CYS A 171 -6.67 9.44 -1.57
CA CYS A 171 -7.29 9.14 -0.28
C CYS A 171 -7.75 7.68 -0.19
N VAL A 172 -8.37 7.13 -1.25
CA VAL A 172 -8.79 5.72 -1.29
C VAL A 172 -7.58 4.81 -1.10
N MET A 173 -6.51 5.03 -1.87
CA MET A 173 -5.27 4.25 -1.77
C MET A 173 -4.64 4.38 -0.37
N GLY A 174 -4.47 5.60 0.16
CA GLY A 174 -3.86 5.79 1.48
C GLY A 174 -4.65 5.16 2.62
N LEU A 175 -5.95 5.43 2.70
CA LEU A 175 -6.80 4.95 3.80
C LEU A 175 -7.04 3.44 3.74
N SER A 176 -7.16 2.85 2.55
CA SER A 176 -7.30 1.39 2.41
C SER A 176 -6.04 0.68 2.88
N LEU A 177 -4.86 1.09 2.41
CA LEU A 177 -3.59 0.42 2.74
C LEU A 177 -3.27 0.51 4.24
N VAL A 178 -3.43 1.69 4.85
CA VAL A 178 -3.21 1.87 6.29
C VAL A 178 -4.17 1.01 7.11
N SER A 179 -5.45 0.99 6.73
CA SER A 179 -6.45 0.22 7.47
C SER A 179 -6.24 -1.28 7.36
N ILE A 180 -5.87 -1.79 6.17
CA ILE A 180 -5.52 -3.20 5.96
C ILE A 180 -4.29 -3.56 6.80
N GLY A 181 -3.25 -2.72 6.79
CA GLY A 181 -2.03 -2.97 7.56
C GLY A 181 -2.24 -3.01 9.08
N VAL A 182 -3.06 -2.09 9.62
CA VAL A 182 -3.41 -2.07 11.05
C VAL A 182 -4.30 -3.25 11.42
N LEU A 183 -5.30 -3.59 10.61
CA LEU A 183 -6.17 -4.75 10.87
C LEU A 183 -5.40 -6.07 10.79
N ALA A 184 -4.51 -6.23 9.81
CA ALA A 184 -3.68 -7.43 9.68
C ALA A 184 -2.77 -7.61 10.90
N LEU A 185 -2.12 -6.54 11.37
CA LEU A 185 -1.31 -6.57 12.59
C LEU A 185 -2.16 -6.88 13.84
N PHE A 186 -3.33 -6.25 13.97
CA PHE A 186 -4.24 -6.49 15.08
C PHE A 186 -4.74 -7.95 15.11
N LEU A 187 -5.13 -8.50 13.97
CA LEU A 187 -5.54 -9.89 13.83
C LEU A 187 -4.39 -10.85 14.13
N LEU A 188 -3.16 -10.52 13.72
CA LEU A 188 -1.97 -11.30 14.03
C LEU A 188 -1.73 -11.37 15.55
N ILE A 189 -1.84 -10.23 16.26
CA ILE A 189 -1.67 -10.18 17.72
C ILE A 189 -2.74 -11.04 18.42
N LEU A 190 -4.00 -10.95 18.01
CA LEU A 190 -5.08 -11.78 18.58
C LEU A 190 -4.88 -13.27 18.29
N ALA A 191 -4.40 -13.60 17.08
CA ALA A 191 -4.10 -14.98 16.71
C ALA A 191 -2.94 -15.54 17.55
N PHE A 192 -1.87 -14.77 17.76
CA PHE A 192 -0.71 -15.18 18.56
C PHE A 192 -1.08 -15.38 20.03
N LYS A 193 -1.91 -14.50 20.60
CA LYS A 193 -2.46 -14.67 21.97
C LYS A 193 -3.28 -15.95 22.15
N LYS A 194 -3.93 -16.45 21.09
CA LYS A 194 -4.83 -17.62 21.16
C LYS A 194 -4.16 -18.95 20.75
N LEU A 195 -3.25 -18.90 19.77
CA LEU A 195 -2.66 -20.08 19.15
C LEU A 195 -1.34 -20.52 19.79
N PHE A 196 -0.62 -19.59 20.43
CA PHE A 196 0.67 -19.87 21.05
C PHE A 196 0.62 -19.55 22.54
N GLU A 197 1.03 -20.50 23.36
CA GLU A 197 1.30 -20.28 24.78
C GLU A 197 2.72 -19.75 24.91
N PHE A 198 2.84 -18.45 25.21
CA PHE A 198 4.13 -17.81 25.50
C PHE A 198 4.28 -17.63 27.01
N ASP A 199 5.44 -18.02 27.56
CA ASP A 199 5.75 -17.84 28.99
C ASP A 199 5.86 -16.37 29.41
N SER A 200 6.18 -15.47 28.47
CA SER A 200 6.28 -14.04 28.71
C SER A 200 5.74 -13.21 27.54
N PRO A 201 5.15 -12.03 27.82
CA PRO A 201 4.66 -11.13 26.77
C PRO A 201 5.79 -10.58 25.89
N GLU A 202 7.03 -10.51 26.39
CA GLU A 202 8.19 -10.01 25.65
C GLU A 202 8.53 -10.88 24.44
N VAL A 203 8.55 -12.21 24.63
CA VAL A 203 8.84 -13.18 23.56
C VAL A 203 7.76 -13.16 22.47
N MET A 204 6.50 -12.91 22.86
CA MET A 204 5.40 -12.75 21.89
C MET A 204 5.62 -11.54 20.98
N TYR A 205 5.98 -10.38 21.54
CA TYR A 205 6.22 -9.17 20.75
C TYR A 205 7.49 -9.24 19.91
N GLU A 206 8.52 -9.95 20.38
CA GLU A 206 9.70 -10.27 19.59
C GLU A 206 9.35 -11.09 18.34
N ALA A 207 8.46 -12.09 18.48
CA ALA A 207 7.97 -12.85 17.33
C ALA A 207 7.14 -11.98 16.37
N ILE A 208 6.30 -11.08 16.89
CA ILE A 208 5.49 -10.14 16.10
C ILE A 208 6.36 -9.14 15.34
N ALA A 209 7.56 -8.81 15.83
CA ALA A 209 8.51 -7.95 15.11
C ALA A 209 8.85 -8.50 13.71
N GLY A 210 8.73 -9.82 13.51
CA GLY A 210 8.80 -10.48 12.20
C GLY A 210 7.82 -9.93 11.16
N TYR A 211 6.62 -9.46 11.57
CA TYR A 211 5.65 -8.83 10.66
C TYR A 211 6.21 -7.56 10.01
N GLY A 212 6.89 -6.72 10.79
CA GLY A 212 7.55 -5.51 10.28
C GLY A 212 8.72 -5.84 9.34
N LEU A 213 9.48 -6.89 9.65
CA LEU A 213 10.55 -7.40 8.80
C LEU A 213 10.02 -7.89 7.44
N GLY A 214 8.92 -8.65 7.44
CA GLY A 214 8.26 -9.11 6.21
C GLY A 214 7.71 -7.95 5.39
N GLY A 215 6.96 -7.04 6.01
CA GLY A 215 6.37 -5.91 5.29
C GLY A 215 7.41 -4.99 4.64
N SER A 216 8.47 -4.66 5.37
CA SER A 216 9.54 -3.76 4.92
C SER A 216 10.44 -4.37 3.84
N SER A 217 10.79 -5.65 3.95
CA SER A 217 11.60 -6.34 2.93
C SER A 217 10.88 -6.39 1.57
N ILE A 218 9.59 -6.73 1.57
CA ILE A 218 8.75 -6.71 0.36
C ILE A 218 8.56 -5.29 -0.17
N ALA A 219 8.34 -4.32 0.70
CA ALA A 219 8.22 -2.92 0.28
C ALA A 219 9.53 -2.37 -0.33
N LEU A 220 10.70 -2.84 0.14
CA LEU A 220 11.99 -2.46 -0.43
C LEU A 220 12.10 -2.94 -1.88
N PHE A 221 11.84 -4.22 -2.14
CA PHE A 221 11.88 -4.76 -3.49
C PHE A 221 10.87 -4.05 -4.41
N GLY A 222 9.63 -3.85 -3.96
CA GLY A 222 8.61 -3.16 -4.77
C GLY A 222 8.98 -1.71 -5.12
N ARG A 223 9.58 -0.96 -4.17
CA ARG A 223 10.00 0.43 -4.43
C ARG A 223 11.24 0.51 -5.32
N VAL A 224 12.21 -0.39 -5.14
CA VAL A 224 13.44 -0.41 -5.93
C VAL A 224 13.16 -0.95 -7.33
N GLY A 225 12.47 -2.09 -7.46
CA GLY A 225 12.09 -2.70 -8.72
C GLY A 225 11.19 -1.79 -9.55
N GLY A 226 10.08 -1.31 -8.97
CA GLY A 226 9.20 -0.33 -9.60
C GLY A 226 9.90 1.00 -9.92
N GLY A 227 10.80 1.46 -9.06
CA GLY A 227 11.58 2.68 -9.28
C GLY A 227 12.52 2.57 -10.47
N ILE A 228 13.23 1.45 -10.62
CA ILE A 228 14.10 1.18 -11.77
C ILE A 228 13.27 1.11 -13.06
N TYR A 229 12.17 0.36 -13.05
CA TYR A 229 11.29 0.20 -14.22
C TYR A 229 10.77 1.54 -14.72
N THR A 230 10.20 2.34 -13.82
CA THR A 230 9.61 3.64 -14.18
C THR A 230 10.67 4.64 -14.61
N LYS A 231 11.82 4.71 -13.92
CA LYS A 231 12.87 5.68 -14.27
C LYS A 231 13.61 5.35 -15.55
N ALA A 232 13.83 4.06 -15.85
CA ALA A 232 14.42 3.66 -17.12
C ALA A 232 13.51 4.03 -18.31
N ALA A 233 12.20 3.82 -18.15
CA ALA A 233 11.21 4.22 -19.16
C ALA A 233 11.14 5.74 -19.35
N ASP A 234 11.09 6.49 -18.24
CA ASP A 234 11.04 7.96 -18.20
C ASP A 234 12.24 8.57 -18.94
N VAL A 235 13.46 8.18 -18.55
CA VAL A 235 14.70 8.69 -19.16
C VAL A 235 14.83 8.27 -20.63
N GLY A 236 14.46 7.04 -20.98
CA GLY A 236 14.52 6.56 -22.37
C GLY A 236 13.55 7.30 -23.30
N ALA A 237 12.32 7.53 -22.83
CA ALA A 237 11.31 8.27 -23.58
C ALA A 237 11.70 9.75 -23.73
N ASP A 238 12.17 10.38 -22.65
CA ASP A 238 12.58 11.78 -22.67
C ASP A 238 13.78 12.03 -23.59
N LEU A 239 14.82 11.20 -23.50
CA LEU A 239 16.02 11.38 -24.33
C LEU A 239 15.72 11.16 -25.82
N SER A 240 15.02 10.08 -26.17
CA SER A 240 14.70 9.80 -27.58
C SER A 240 13.69 10.78 -28.15
N GLY A 241 12.64 11.14 -27.41
CA GLY A 241 11.60 12.06 -27.88
C GLY A 241 12.08 13.49 -28.05
N LYS A 242 12.78 14.03 -27.04
CA LYS A 242 13.20 15.44 -27.02
C LYS A 242 14.45 15.68 -27.87
N ASN A 243 15.42 14.76 -27.88
CA ASN A 243 16.68 14.98 -28.59
C ASN A 243 16.62 14.60 -30.08
N ASP A 244 15.95 13.49 -30.42
CA ASP A 244 15.98 12.99 -31.80
C ASP A 244 14.78 13.47 -32.63
N TYR A 245 13.62 13.70 -31.99
CA TYR A 245 12.38 14.07 -32.69
C TYR A 245 11.86 15.48 -32.38
N GLY A 246 12.47 16.20 -31.42
CA GLY A 246 12.11 17.58 -31.09
C GLY A 246 10.66 17.75 -30.62
N LEU A 247 10.08 16.72 -30.01
CA LEU A 247 8.74 16.78 -29.41
C LEU A 247 8.87 17.32 -27.98
N ASP A 248 8.40 18.56 -27.77
CA ASP A 248 8.30 19.21 -26.45
C ASP A 248 7.05 18.73 -25.67
#